data_AF-A0A372Q9Q0-F1
#
_entry.id   AF-A0A372Q9Q0-F1
#
_cell.length_a   1.000
_cell.length_b   1.000
_cell.length_c   1.000
_cell.angle_alpha   90.00
_cell.angle_beta   90.00
_cell.angle_gamma   90.00
#
_symmetry.space_group_name_H-M   'P 1'
#
loop_
_entity.id
_entity.type
_entity.pdbx_description
1 polymer ?
#
loop_
_entity_poly.entity_id
_entity_poly.type
_entity_poly.pdbx_seq_one_letter_code
_entity_poly.pdbx_strand_id
1 'polypeptide(L)'
;MSENYNEIFIIDLGLCKPMNSDLQDSNNEVTEHWGVVPYMAPEILRNKPYTPASDIYSFSMIMWEFTSGIPPFYGEDELISKICQGDRPKIDENTPQCYIDLMKKCWDSDPSSRPNITTLNDIITKWIECINCYYEINREGKRIFEVPNINKKLKNDMREFVEANNALTQAEENLTQEEANLTQEANLIQENVHSQTYSASSTNSVICENYIQEESQEIKHI
;
A
#
# COMPACT_ATOMS: atom_id res chain seq x y z
N MET A 1 -1.77 -26.15 20.89
CA MET A 1 -2.13 -25.62 19.55
C MET A 1 -1.51 -24.23 19.49
N SER A 2 -0.38 -24.06 18.82
CA SER A 2 0.18 -22.72 18.60
C SER A 2 -0.60 -22.07 17.48
N GLU A 3 -1.33 -21.00 17.80
CA GLU A 3 -2.06 -20.21 16.80
C GLU A 3 -1.04 -19.46 15.94
N ASN A 4 -0.84 -19.94 14.71
CA ASN A 4 0.03 -19.31 13.73
C ASN A 4 -0.82 -18.34 12.90
N TYR A 5 -0.92 -17.09 13.33
CA TYR A 5 -1.77 -16.05 12.70
C TYR A 5 -1.26 -15.53 11.34
N ASN A 6 -0.26 -16.17 10.73
CA ASN A 6 0.41 -15.71 9.50
C ASN A 6 0.04 -16.51 8.24
N GLU A 7 -1.06 -17.26 8.26
CA GLU A 7 -1.50 -18.04 7.09
C GLU A 7 -2.51 -17.22 6.27
N ILE A 8 -2.16 -16.99 4.99
CA ILE A 8 -3.04 -16.32 4.02
C ILE A 8 -3.74 -17.39 3.19
N PHE A 9 -5.06 -17.32 3.13
CA PHE A 9 -5.89 -18.24 2.35
C PHE A 9 -6.54 -17.49 1.18
N ILE A 10 -6.47 -18.08 -0.01
CA ILE A 10 -7.31 -17.65 -1.12
C ILE A 10 -8.72 -18.17 -0.84
N ILE A 11 -9.66 -17.25 -0.72
CA ILE A 11 -11.09 -17.53 -0.55
C ILE A 11 -11.86 -17.05 -1.77
N ASP A 12 -13.13 -17.42 -1.86
CA ASP A 12 -14.04 -16.98 -2.93
C ASP A 12 -13.55 -17.33 -4.35
N LEU A 13 -13.37 -18.64 -4.60
CA LEU A 13 -12.99 -19.18 -5.92
C LEU A 13 -14.15 -19.19 -6.94
N GLY A 14 -15.19 -18.38 -6.73
CA GLY A 14 -16.24 -18.12 -7.72
C GLY A 14 -16.98 -19.36 -8.22
N LEU A 15 -17.90 -19.92 -7.42
CA LEU A 15 -18.87 -20.96 -7.84
C LEU A 15 -19.83 -20.51 -8.98
N CYS A 16 -19.58 -19.37 -9.63
CA CYS A 16 -20.42 -18.80 -10.67
C CYS A 16 -19.92 -19.23 -12.06
N LYS A 17 -20.47 -20.34 -12.57
CA LYS A 17 -20.46 -20.66 -14.01
C LYS A 17 -21.80 -20.22 -14.62
N PRO A 18 -21.83 -19.64 -15.83
CA PRO A 18 -23.08 -19.42 -16.53
C PRO A 18 -23.66 -20.77 -17.00
N MET A 19 -24.98 -20.92 -16.91
CA MET A 19 -25.74 -22.09 -17.38
C MET A 19 -26.07 -22.04 -18.89
N ASN A 20 -25.34 -21.24 -19.68
CA ASN A 20 -25.59 -21.09 -21.12
C ASN A 20 -24.26 -21.02 -21.89
N SER A 21 -23.65 -22.17 -22.17
CA SER A 21 -22.68 -22.30 -23.25
C SER A 21 -23.35 -22.32 -24.64
N ASP A 22 -24.68 -22.29 -24.70
CA ASP A 22 -25.45 -22.72 -25.88
C ASP A 22 -26.28 -21.60 -26.55
N LEU A 23 -26.23 -20.35 -26.05
CA LEU A 23 -26.95 -19.23 -26.67
C LEU A 23 -25.96 -18.16 -27.18
N GLN A 24 -25.30 -18.47 -28.29
CA GLN A 24 -24.84 -17.43 -29.22
C GLN A 24 -26.05 -16.99 -30.06
N ASP A 25 -26.96 -16.23 -29.46
CA ASP A 25 -27.93 -15.48 -30.26
C ASP A 25 -27.29 -14.15 -30.65
N SER A 26 -27.05 -14.05 -31.95
CA SER A 26 -26.77 -12.80 -32.66
C SER A 26 -27.84 -11.78 -32.29
N ASN A 27 -27.48 -10.73 -31.53
CA ASN A 27 -27.93 -9.34 -31.66
C ASN A 27 -27.52 -8.52 -30.42
N ASN A 28 -26.46 -7.71 -30.53
CA ASN A 28 -26.18 -6.53 -29.67
C ASN A 28 -26.37 -6.68 -28.14
N GLU A 29 -25.98 -7.81 -27.54
CA GLU A 29 -25.98 -7.93 -26.08
C GLU A 29 -24.65 -7.42 -25.50
N VAL A 30 -24.79 -6.49 -24.55
CA VAL A 30 -23.73 -6.03 -23.66
C VAL A 30 -23.00 -7.27 -23.15
N THR A 31 -21.74 -7.44 -23.53
CA THR A 31 -20.90 -8.51 -22.99
C THR A 31 -20.74 -8.21 -21.51
N GLU A 32 -21.52 -8.91 -20.68
CA GLU A 32 -21.47 -8.76 -19.24
C GLU A 32 -20.12 -9.37 -18.79
N HIS A 33 -19.12 -8.50 -18.64
CA HIS A 33 -17.83 -8.89 -18.10
C HIS A 33 -18.01 -9.21 -16.61
N TRP A 34 -18.08 -10.51 -16.30
CA TRP A 34 -18.14 -10.99 -14.93
C TRP A 34 -16.76 -10.93 -14.29
N GLY A 35 -16.62 -10.14 -13.23
CA GLY A 35 -15.39 -10.02 -12.46
C GLY A 35 -15.09 -8.57 -12.04
N VAL A 36 -14.04 -8.41 -11.23
CA VAL A 36 -13.55 -7.09 -10.82
C VAL A 36 -12.58 -6.60 -11.88
N VAL A 37 -13.05 -5.73 -12.78
CA VAL A 37 -12.35 -5.30 -14.02
C VAL A 37 -10.85 -5.01 -13.85
N PRO A 38 -10.38 -4.27 -12.83
CA PRO A 38 -8.95 -4.02 -12.61
C PRO A 38 -8.06 -5.28 -12.56
N TYR A 39 -8.60 -6.40 -12.10
CA TYR A 39 -7.89 -7.67 -11.94
C TYR A 39 -8.05 -8.60 -13.16
N MET A 40 -8.96 -8.27 -14.10
CA MET A 40 -9.25 -9.14 -15.23
C MET A 40 -8.18 -9.01 -16.32
N ALA A 41 -7.71 -10.15 -16.82
CA ALA A 41 -6.75 -10.20 -17.89
C ALA A 41 -7.32 -9.63 -19.21
N PRO A 42 -6.49 -8.98 -20.06
CA PRO A 42 -6.94 -8.31 -21.27
C PRO A 42 -7.57 -9.26 -22.30
N GLU A 43 -7.21 -10.55 -22.30
CA GLU A 43 -7.88 -11.54 -23.13
C GLU A 43 -9.32 -11.83 -22.67
N ILE A 44 -9.57 -11.82 -21.35
CA ILE A 44 -10.91 -12.04 -20.77
C ILE A 44 -11.81 -10.84 -21.06
N LEU A 45 -11.25 -9.63 -20.92
CA LEU A 45 -11.94 -8.39 -21.31
C LEU A 45 -12.24 -8.32 -22.81
N ARG A 46 -11.53 -9.08 -23.64
CA ARG A 46 -11.82 -9.26 -25.08
C ARG A 46 -12.68 -10.48 -25.38
N ASN A 47 -13.39 -11.02 -24.38
CA ASN A 47 -14.27 -12.18 -24.48
C ASN A 47 -13.59 -13.45 -24.99
N LYS A 48 -12.27 -13.60 -24.74
CA LYS A 48 -11.59 -14.87 -24.96
C LYS A 48 -11.80 -15.80 -23.75
N PRO A 49 -11.69 -17.13 -23.94
CA PRO A 49 -11.88 -18.08 -22.85
C PRO A 49 -10.92 -17.86 -21.68
N TYR A 50 -11.40 -18.19 -20.49
CA TYR A 50 -10.59 -18.25 -19.28
C TYR A 50 -9.45 -19.26 -19.39
N THR A 51 -8.28 -18.90 -18.88
CA THR A 51 -7.12 -19.80 -18.82
C THR A 51 -6.38 -19.62 -17.49
N PRO A 52 -5.57 -20.60 -17.07
CA PRO A 52 -4.66 -20.41 -15.93
C PRO A 52 -3.71 -19.22 -16.09
N ALA A 53 -3.39 -18.81 -17.32
CA ALA A 53 -2.59 -17.60 -17.54
C ALA A 53 -3.36 -16.32 -17.18
N SER A 54 -4.68 -16.35 -17.20
CA SER A 54 -5.54 -15.26 -16.75
C SER A 54 -5.52 -15.13 -15.22
N ASP A 55 -5.45 -16.24 -14.46
CA ASP A 55 -5.17 -16.21 -13.01
C ASP A 55 -3.82 -15.52 -12.71
N ILE A 56 -2.79 -15.82 -13.49
CA ILE A 56 -1.45 -15.24 -13.31
C ILE A 56 -1.47 -13.72 -13.53
N TYR A 57 -2.28 -13.25 -14.48
CA TYR A 57 -2.52 -11.81 -14.63
C TYR A 57 -3.22 -11.24 -13.39
N SER A 58 -4.31 -11.85 -12.91
CA SER A 58 -4.99 -11.37 -11.69
C SER A 58 -4.05 -11.32 -10.49
N PHE A 59 -3.19 -12.33 -10.34
CA PHE A 59 -2.18 -12.36 -9.28
C PHE A 59 -1.20 -11.19 -9.37
N SER A 60 -0.81 -10.76 -10.57
CA SER A 60 0.06 -9.59 -10.75
C SER A 60 -0.59 -8.27 -10.29
N MET A 61 -1.92 -8.18 -10.39
CA MET A 61 -2.67 -7.01 -9.90
C MET A 61 -2.71 -7.00 -8.37
N ILE A 62 -2.79 -8.18 -7.74
CA ILE A 62 -2.63 -8.35 -6.29
C ILE A 62 -1.20 -8.02 -5.86
N MET A 63 -0.19 -8.48 -6.61
CA MET A 63 1.21 -8.11 -6.36
C MET A 63 1.39 -6.59 -6.39
N TRP A 64 0.79 -5.92 -7.36
CA TRP A 64 0.83 -4.46 -7.45
C TRP A 64 0.12 -3.79 -6.26
N GLU A 65 -1.07 -4.27 -5.89
CA GLU A 65 -1.83 -3.76 -4.75
C GLU A 65 -1.07 -3.88 -3.43
N PHE A 66 -0.29 -4.95 -3.21
CA PHE A 66 0.58 -5.06 -2.04
C PHE A 66 1.66 -3.98 -1.97
N THR A 67 2.12 -3.47 -3.12
CA THR A 67 3.13 -2.41 -3.15
C THR A 67 2.54 -1.02 -3.01
N SER A 68 1.30 -0.80 -3.46
CA SER A 68 0.65 0.51 -3.48
C SER A 68 -0.30 0.74 -2.30
N GLY A 69 -0.80 -0.33 -1.67
CA GLY A 69 -1.81 -0.27 -0.61
C GLY A 69 -3.21 0.13 -1.10
N ILE A 70 -3.44 0.23 -2.41
CA ILE A 70 -4.71 0.64 -3.01
C ILE A 70 -5.11 -0.27 -4.18
N PRO A 71 -6.41 -0.36 -4.53
CA PRO A 71 -6.85 -1.13 -5.69
C PRO A 71 -6.20 -0.64 -7.00
N PRO A 72 -5.88 -1.53 -7.96
CA PRO A 72 -5.36 -1.15 -9.26
C PRO A 72 -6.31 -0.20 -10.00
N PHE A 73 -5.74 0.82 -10.65
CA PHE A 73 -6.48 1.86 -11.39
C PHE A 73 -7.53 2.61 -10.54
N TYR A 74 -7.27 2.79 -9.25
CA TYR A 74 -8.17 3.52 -8.36
C TYR A 74 -8.48 4.94 -8.88
N GLY A 75 -9.77 5.25 -9.03
CA GLY A 75 -10.23 6.56 -9.50
C GLY A 75 -10.10 6.80 -11.01
N GLU A 76 -9.78 5.78 -11.79
CA GLU A 76 -9.67 5.88 -13.25
C GLU A 76 -10.93 5.38 -13.99
N ASP A 77 -11.32 6.10 -15.04
CA ASP A 77 -12.39 5.71 -15.96
C ASP A 77 -11.86 4.91 -17.17
N GLU A 78 -12.78 4.31 -17.93
CA GLU A 78 -12.53 3.60 -19.19
C GLU A 78 -11.54 2.42 -19.09
N LEU A 79 -11.51 1.77 -17.91
CA LEU A 79 -10.54 0.72 -17.57
C LEU A 79 -10.41 -0.40 -18.61
N ILE A 80 -11.53 -0.90 -19.15
CA ILE A 80 -11.52 -1.98 -20.14
C ILE A 80 -10.68 -1.57 -21.37
N SER A 81 -10.88 -0.35 -21.85
CA SER A 81 -10.15 0.19 -23.00
C SER A 81 -8.66 0.31 -22.69
N LYS A 82 -8.32 0.96 -21.56
CA LYS A 82 -6.93 1.15 -21.09
C LYS A 82 -6.17 -0.17 -20.94
N ILE A 83 -6.74 -1.12 -20.21
CA ILE A 83 -6.13 -2.44 -19.98
C ILE A 83 -5.91 -3.17 -21.30
N CYS A 84 -6.90 -3.13 -22.20
CA CYS A 84 -6.80 -3.72 -23.54
C CYS A 84 -5.81 -2.98 -24.47
N GLN A 85 -5.48 -1.72 -24.20
CA GLN A 85 -4.46 -0.97 -24.95
C GLN A 85 -3.04 -1.20 -24.39
N GLY A 86 -2.92 -1.84 -23.23
CA GLY A 86 -1.64 -2.16 -22.61
C GLY A 86 -1.28 -1.25 -21.43
N ASP A 87 -2.17 -0.35 -21.02
CA ASP A 87 -1.94 0.48 -19.84
C ASP A 87 -1.81 -0.37 -18.59
N ARG A 88 -0.95 0.05 -17.68
CA ARG A 88 -0.68 -0.62 -16.40
C ARG A 88 -0.59 0.42 -15.28
N PRO A 89 -0.92 0.06 -14.04
CA PRO A 89 -0.79 0.95 -12.91
C PRO A 89 0.65 1.44 -12.73
N LYS A 90 0.81 2.68 -12.24
CA LYS A 90 2.12 3.25 -11.93
C LYS A 90 2.78 2.46 -10.79
N ILE A 91 4.05 2.10 -10.96
CA ILE A 91 4.83 1.37 -9.96
C ILE A 91 5.54 2.38 -9.06
N ASP A 92 5.55 2.10 -7.75
CA ASP A 92 6.29 2.90 -6.77
C ASP A 92 7.81 2.68 -6.92
N GLU A 93 8.58 3.76 -6.79
CA GLU A 93 10.04 3.73 -6.94
C GLU A 93 10.77 2.90 -5.87
N ASN A 94 10.13 2.67 -4.73
CA ASN A 94 10.67 1.87 -3.63
C ASN A 94 10.43 0.37 -3.81
N THR A 95 9.74 -0.05 -4.88
CA THR A 95 9.47 -1.46 -5.15
C THR A 95 10.75 -2.17 -5.63
N PRO A 96 11.16 -3.30 -5.01
CA PRO A 96 12.32 -4.08 -5.46
C PRO A 96 12.26 -4.44 -6.95
N GLN A 97 13.35 -4.24 -7.70
CA GLN A 97 13.37 -4.44 -9.15
C GLN A 97 13.03 -5.88 -9.56
N CYS A 98 13.52 -6.86 -8.81
CA CYS A 98 13.20 -8.28 -9.02
C CYS A 98 11.70 -8.56 -8.88
N TYR A 99 11.00 -7.87 -7.97
CA TYR A 99 9.55 -7.94 -7.80
C TYR A 99 8.83 -7.28 -8.97
N ILE A 100 9.29 -6.10 -9.40
CA ILE A 100 8.80 -5.40 -10.60
C ILE A 100 8.91 -6.29 -11.83
N ASP A 101 10.06 -6.92 -12.04
CA ASP A 101 10.32 -7.77 -13.20
C ASP A 101 9.41 -9.00 -13.23
N LEU A 102 9.17 -9.62 -12.07
CA LEU A 102 8.25 -10.75 -11.95
C LEU A 102 6.80 -10.32 -12.18
N MET A 103 6.36 -9.25 -11.52
CA MET A 103 5.02 -8.66 -11.69
C MET A 103 4.77 -8.31 -13.15
N LYS A 104 5.75 -7.70 -13.83
CA LYS A 104 5.66 -7.34 -15.25
C LYS A 104 5.53 -8.55 -16.18
N LYS A 105 6.21 -9.64 -15.87
CA LYS A 105 6.03 -10.90 -16.61
C LYS A 105 4.65 -11.51 -16.39
N CYS A 106 4.11 -11.40 -15.18
CA CYS A 106 2.78 -11.93 -14.87
C CYS A 106 1.65 -11.13 -15.55
N TRP A 107 1.79 -9.82 -15.74
CA TRP A 107 0.78 -8.98 -16.41
C TRP A 107 1.00 -8.77 -17.91
N ASP A 108 1.83 -9.61 -18.55
CA ASP A 108 2.11 -9.48 -19.98
C ASP A 108 0.79 -9.55 -20.80
N SER A 109 0.72 -8.75 -21.86
CA SER A 109 -0.47 -8.71 -22.72
C SER A 109 -0.66 -10.01 -23.51
N ASP A 110 0.42 -10.74 -23.79
CA ASP A 110 0.37 -12.09 -24.33
C ASP A 110 0.31 -13.13 -23.18
N PRO A 111 -0.79 -13.88 -23.06
CA PRO A 111 -0.92 -14.93 -22.04
C PRO A 111 0.19 -15.99 -22.11
N SER A 112 0.77 -16.24 -23.29
CA SER A 112 1.82 -17.25 -23.46
C SER A 112 3.19 -16.82 -22.93
N SER A 113 3.39 -15.51 -22.76
CA SER A 113 4.61 -14.93 -22.20
C SER A 113 4.62 -14.91 -20.67
N ARG A 114 3.48 -15.21 -20.03
CA ARG A 114 3.35 -15.26 -18.57
C ARG A 114 3.93 -16.56 -18.00
N PRO A 115 4.55 -16.54 -16.81
CA PRO A 115 4.99 -17.76 -16.14
C PRO A 115 3.78 -18.63 -15.74
N ASN A 116 3.97 -19.94 -15.66
CA ASN A 116 2.99 -20.81 -15.02
C ASN A 116 3.09 -20.74 -13.49
N ILE A 117 2.05 -21.24 -12.81
CA ILE A 117 1.96 -21.18 -11.34
C ILE A 117 3.12 -21.90 -10.64
N THR A 118 3.64 -23.01 -11.19
CA THR A 118 4.78 -23.73 -10.61
C THR A 118 6.04 -22.87 -10.64
N THR A 119 6.31 -22.21 -11.77
CA THR A 119 7.46 -21.32 -11.92
C THR A 119 7.37 -20.13 -10.97
N LEU A 120 6.16 -19.55 -10.86
CA LEU A 120 5.89 -18.43 -9.96
C LEU A 120 6.09 -18.83 -8.50
N ASN A 121 5.51 -19.96 -8.09
CA ASN A 121 5.65 -20.53 -6.75
C ASN A 121 7.13 -20.80 -6.40
N ASP A 122 7.89 -21.38 -7.31
CA ASP A 122 9.31 -21.68 -7.11
C ASP A 122 10.14 -20.40 -6.90
N ILE A 123 9.85 -19.32 -7.63
CA ILE A 123 10.54 -18.04 -7.48
C ILE A 123 10.23 -17.44 -6.12
N ILE A 124 8.94 -17.30 -5.78
CA ILE A 124 8.49 -16.67 -4.53
C ILE A 124 8.97 -17.47 -3.32
N THR A 125 8.87 -18.80 -3.35
CA THR A 125 9.35 -19.67 -2.26
C THR A 125 10.84 -19.47 -2.01
N LYS A 126 11.65 -19.45 -3.07
CA LYS A 126 13.11 -19.21 -2.94
C LYS A 126 13.42 -17.83 -2.37
N TRP A 127 12.67 -16.79 -2.75
CA TRP A 127 12.81 -15.47 -2.14
C TRP A 127 12.52 -15.52 -0.64
N ILE A 128 11.38 -16.08 -0.24
CA ILE A 128 10.96 -16.20 1.17
C ILE A 128 12.01 -16.98 1.98
N GLU A 129 12.45 -18.15 1.50
CA GLU A 129 13.47 -18.96 2.16
C GLU A 129 14.78 -18.17 2.35
N CYS A 130 15.22 -17.48 1.30
CA CYS A 130 16.47 -16.72 1.31
C CYS A 130 16.41 -15.52 2.25
N ILE A 131 15.29 -14.78 2.24
CA ILE A 131 15.06 -13.61 3.10
C ILE A 131 14.95 -14.05 4.56
N ASN A 132 14.20 -15.12 4.85
CA ASN A 132 14.10 -15.67 6.21
C ASN A 132 15.48 -16.11 6.71
N CYS A 133 16.25 -16.81 5.89
CA CYS A 133 17.62 -17.21 6.25
C CYS A 133 18.52 -15.99 6.54
N TYR A 134 18.42 -14.93 5.73
CA TYR A 134 19.15 -13.70 5.95
C TYR A 134 18.85 -13.09 7.33
N TYR A 135 17.56 -12.94 7.68
CA TYR A 135 17.17 -12.34 8.96
C TYR A 135 17.52 -13.23 10.15
N GLU A 136 17.41 -14.56 10.04
CA GLU A 136 17.83 -15.48 11.12
C GLU A 136 19.34 -15.40 11.37
N ILE A 137 20.17 -15.32 10.32
CA ILE A 137 21.62 -15.20 10.46
C ILE A 137 22.02 -13.86 11.10
N ASN A 138 21.33 -12.78 10.74
CA ASN A 138 21.67 -11.42 11.16
C ASN A 138 20.95 -10.97 12.45
N ARG A 139 20.14 -11.84 13.06
CA ARG A 139 19.34 -11.56 14.26
C ARG A 139 20.14 -11.05 15.47
N GLU A 140 21.40 -11.49 15.61
CA GLU A 140 22.30 -11.12 16.72
C GLU A 140 23.28 -9.98 16.36
N GLY A 141 23.06 -9.23 15.28
CA GLY A 141 23.98 -8.18 14.83
C GLY A 141 25.29 -8.71 14.23
N LYS A 142 25.40 -10.03 14.03
CA LYS A 142 26.45 -10.65 13.22
C LYS A 142 26.20 -10.28 11.76
N ARG A 143 26.91 -9.26 11.27
CA ARG A 143 26.87 -8.80 9.86
C ARG A 143 27.49 -9.83 8.91
N ILE A 144 26.86 -11.00 8.79
CA ILE A 144 27.25 -11.99 7.79
C ILE A 144 26.32 -11.73 6.59
N PHE A 145 26.88 -11.08 5.57
CA PHE A 145 26.16 -10.68 4.35
C PHE A 145 25.85 -11.86 3.40
N GLU A 146 26.08 -13.10 3.82
CA GLU A 146 26.05 -14.24 2.90
C GLU A 146 25.21 -15.39 3.45
N VAL A 147 24.00 -15.52 2.88
CA VAL A 147 23.25 -16.78 2.91
C VAL A 147 24.07 -17.82 2.11
N PRO A 148 24.46 -18.95 2.69
CA PRO A 148 25.28 -19.94 2.00
C PRO A 148 24.48 -20.68 0.91
N ASN A 149 25.20 -21.17 -0.11
CA ASN A 149 24.68 -22.05 -1.18
C ASN A 149 23.56 -21.49 -2.09
N ILE A 150 23.40 -20.17 -2.18
CA ILE A 150 22.49 -19.55 -3.15
C ILE A 150 23.20 -19.07 -4.41
N ASN A 151 22.49 -19.06 -5.54
CA ASN A 151 23.03 -18.52 -6.79
C ASN A 151 23.09 -16.98 -6.76
N LYS A 152 23.89 -16.39 -7.66
CA LYS A 152 24.10 -14.94 -7.74
C LYS A 152 22.80 -14.16 -7.95
N LYS A 153 21.87 -14.67 -8.76
CA LYS A 153 20.59 -13.99 -9.01
C LYS A 153 19.78 -13.90 -7.72
N LEU A 154 19.59 -15.02 -7.03
CA LEU A 154 18.83 -15.08 -5.79
C LEU A 154 19.45 -14.20 -4.69
N LYS A 155 20.78 -14.13 -4.63
CA LYS A 155 21.51 -13.22 -3.72
C LYS A 155 21.20 -11.76 -4.01
N ASN A 156 21.15 -11.37 -5.28
CA ASN A 156 20.82 -10.01 -5.68
C ASN A 156 19.35 -9.68 -5.38
N ASP A 157 18.43 -10.57 -5.79
CA ASP A 157 16.99 -10.41 -5.52
C ASP A 157 16.74 -10.20 -4.00
N MET A 158 17.32 -11.06 -3.15
CA MET A 158 17.24 -10.93 -1.69
C MET A 158 17.76 -9.57 -1.21
N ARG A 159 18.90 -9.10 -1.75
CA ARG A 159 19.49 -7.84 -1.34
C ARG A 159 18.56 -6.66 -1.65
N GLU A 160 17.88 -6.67 -2.80
CA GLU A 160 16.90 -5.64 -3.14
C GLU A 160 15.75 -5.58 -2.14
N PHE A 161 15.22 -6.73 -1.71
CA PHE A 161 14.19 -6.76 -0.66
C PHE A 161 14.68 -6.23 0.69
N VAL A 162 15.91 -6.59 1.08
CA VAL A 162 16.51 -6.12 2.33
C VAL A 162 16.76 -4.60 2.29
N GLU A 163 17.27 -4.10 1.16
CA GLU A 163 17.51 -2.67 0.94
C GLU A 163 16.19 -1.88 1.00
N ALA A 164 15.13 -2.37 0.33
CA ALA A 164 13.80 -1.76 0.38
C ALA A 164 13.22 -1.77 1.80
N ASN A 165 13.32 -2.88 2.53
CA ASN A 165 12.84 -2.96 3.91
C ASN A 165 13.57 -1.97 4.83
N ASN A 166 14.90 -1.87 4.71
CA ASN A 166 15.68 -0.91 5.49
C ASN A 166 15.31 0.54 5.18
N ALA A 167 15.06 0.86 3.90
CA ALA A 167 14.63 2.19 3.50
C ALA A 167 13.24 2.54 4.07
N LEU A 168 12.31 1.58 4.06
CA LEU A 168 10.99 1.73 4.68
C LEU A 168 11.09 1.99 6.18
N THR A 169 11.88 1.18 6.91
CA THR A 169 12.08 1.38 8.36
C THR A 169 12.66 2.76 8.67
N GLN A 170 13.64 3.24 7.88
CA GLN A 170 14.19 4.58 8.05
C GLN A 170 13.15 5.68 7.77
N ALA A 171 12.30 5.51 6.77
CA ALA A 171 11.23 6.45 6.46
C ALA A 171 10.20 6.52 7.59
N GLU A 172 9.81 5.38 8.15
CA GLU A 172 8.89 5.28 9.31
C GLU A 172 9.47 5.96 10.56
N GLU A 173 10.77 5.74 10.85
CA GLU A 173 11.47 6.42 11.94
C GLU A 173 11.52 7.94 11.75
N ASN A 174 11.74 8.41 10.52
CA ASN A 174 11.75 9.85 10.23
C ASN A 174 10.35 10.48 10.38
N LEU A 175 9.31 9.81 9.88
CA LEU A 175 7.92 10.28 9.99
C LEU A 175 7.47 10.37 11.45
N THR A 176 7.79 9.36 12.26
CA THR A 176 7.46 9.36 13.70
C THR A 176 8.21 10.48 14.45
N GLN A 177 9.46 10.77 14.08
CA GLN A 177 10.20 11.89 14.65
C GLN A 177 9.63 13.26 14.25
N GLU A 178 9.19 13.41 13.00
CA GLU A 178 8.55 14.63 12.51
C GLU A 178 7.21 14.88 13.20
N GLU A 179 6.38 13.84 13.36
CA GLU A 179 5.11 13.91 14.08
C GLU A 179 5.32 14.29 15.56
N ALA A 180 6.35 13.74 16.21
CA ALA A 180 6.72 14.12 17.57
C ALA A 180 7.13 15.59 17.68
N ASN A 181 7.91 16.11 16.71
CA ASN A 181 8.33 17.51 16.69
C ASN A 181 7.13 18.45 16.49
N LEU A 182 6.23 18.14 15.55
CA LEU A 182 5.01 18.92 15.31
C LEU A 182 4.09 18.94 16.54
N THR A 183 3.97 17.80 17.23
CA THR A 183 3.20 17.70 18.48
C THR A 183 3.81 18.56 19.58
N GLN A 184 5.14 18.57 19.70
CA GLN A 184 5.84 19.40 20.67
C GLN A 184 5.66 20.90 20.37
N GLU A 185 5.74 21.30 19.10
CA GLU A 185 5.50 22.69 18.68
C GLU A 185 4.05 23.13 18.94
N ALA A 186 3.06 22.28 18.64
CA ALA A 186 1.65 22.54 18.93
C ALA A 186 1.39 22.76 20.43
N ASN A 187 2.02 21.95 21.29
CA ASN A 187 1.92 22.11 22.74
C ASN A 187 2.52 23.43 23.23
N LEU A 188 3.70 23.83 22.71
CA LEU A 188 4.33 25.11 23.04
C LEU A 188 3.45 26.31 22.62
N ILE A 189 2.79 26.20 21.45
CA ILE A 189 1.85 27.23 21.00
C ILE A 189 0.63 27.28 21.93
N GLN A 190 0.07 26.14 22.32
CA GLN A 190 -1.06 26.09 23.25
C GLN A 190 -0.72 26.70 24.62
N GLU A 191 0.45 26.38 25.19
CA GLU A 191 0.91 26.95 26.46
C GLU A 191 1.07 28.48 26.37
N ASN A 192 1.65 28.98 25.28
CA ASN A 192 1.81 30.41 25.05
C ASN A 192 0.46 31.13 24.90
N VAL A 193 -0.49 30.54 24.16
CA VAL A 193 -1.84 31.10 24.02
C VAL A 193 -2.56 31.12 25.36
N HIS A 194 -2.42 30.07 26.18
CA HIS A 194 -3.02 30.01 27.51
C HIS A 194 -2.42 31.08 28.45
N SER A 195 -1.10 31.26 28.43
CA SER A 195 -0.42 32.32 29.19
C SER A 195 -0.83 33.74 28.75
N GLN A 196 -0.96 33.98 27.44
CA GLN A 196 -1.41 35.27 26.90
C GLN A 196 -2.88 35.56 27.25
N THR A 197 -3.76 34.56 27.24
CA THR A 197 -5.17 34.74 27.63
C THR A 197 -5.33 35.01 29.12
N TYR A 198 -4.56 34.34 29.99
CA TYR A 198 -4.53 34.65 31.42
C TYR A 198 -4.05 36.07 31.70
N SER A 199 -2.97 36.52 31.05
CA SER A 199 -2.44 37.87 31.24
C SER A 199 -3.37 38.97 30.68
N ALA A 200 -4.03 38.74 29.56
CA ALA A 200 -5.07 39.64 29.03
C ALA A 200 -6.30 39.73 29.94
N SER A 201 -6.69 38.61 30.55
CA SER A 201 -7.83 38.58 31.50
C SER A 201 -7.50 39.31 32.80
N SER A 202 -6.27 39.16 33.32
CA SER A 202 -5.87 39.87 34.55
C SER A 202 -5.74 41.37 34.33
N THR A 203 -5.20 41.81 33.20
CA THR A 203 -5.10 43.23 32.85
C THR A 203 -6.48 43.87 32.68
N ASN A 204 -7.42 43.20 32.01
CA ASN A 204 -8.80 43.68 31.92
C ASN A 204 -9.50 43.74 33.29
N SER A 205 -9.26 42.76 34.18
CA SER A 205 -9.79 42.79 35.55
C SER A 205 -9.26 43.99 36.35
N VAL A 206 -7.95 44.25 36.28
CA VAL A 206 -7.31 45.39 36.96
C VAL A 206 -7.81 46.71 36.42
N ILE A 207 -8.01 46.83 35.10
CA ILE A 207 -8.58 48.04 34.49
C ILE A 207 -10.01 48.28 35.00
N CYS A 208 -10.85 47.24 35.07
CA CYS A 208 -12.20 47.34 35.62
C CYS A 208 -12.20 47.73 37.10
N GLU A 209 -11.34 47.14 37.92
CA GLU A 209 -11.23 47.47 39.35
C GLU A 209 -10.81 48.92 39.57
N ASN A 210 -9.84 49.41 38.79
CA ASN A 210 -9.40 50.80 38.85
C ASN A 210 -10.51 51.77 38.44
N TYR A 211 -11.28 51.44 37.39
CA TYR A 211 -12.41 52.25 36.94
C TYR A 211 -13.52 52.34 38.00
N ILE A 212 -13.82 51.23 38.67
CA ILE A 212 -14.79 51.19 39.78
C ILE A 212 -14.29 52.00 40.98
N GLN A 213 -12.98 51.98 41.28
CA GLN A 213 -12.40 52.78 42.37
C GLN A 213 -12.42 54.29 42.06
N GLU A 214 -12.18 54.71 40.82
CA GLU A 214 -12.27 56.11 40.40
C GLU A 214 -13.71 56.63 40.50
N GLU A 215 -14.72 55.90 40.00
CA GLU A 215 -16.14 56.30 40.15
C GLU A 215 -16.57 56.35 41.64
N SER A 216 -16.03 55.46 42.48
CA SER A 216 -16.32 55.43 43.92
C SER A 216 -15.72 56.63 44.68
N GLN A 217 -14.66 57.25 44.15
CA GLN A 217 -14.06 58.45 44.73
C GLN A 217 -14.81 59.72 44.31
N GLU A 218 -15.37 59.77 43.09
CA GLU A 218 -16.21 60.88 42.64
C GLU A 218 -17.54 60.98 43.41
N ILE A 219 -18.14 59.85 43.81
CA ILE A 219 -19.41 59.82 44.56
C ILE A 219 -19.25 60.32 46.02
N LYS A 220 -18.04 60.30 46.59
CA LYS A 220 -17.78 60.77 47.97
C LYS A 220 -17.59 62.29 48.09
N HIS A 221 -17.62 63.03 46.98
CA HIS A 221 -17.46 64.49 46.95
C HIS A 221 -18.74 65.27 46.59
N ILE A 222 -19.90 64.60 46.62
CA ILE A 222 -21.24 65.21 46.53
C ILE A 222 -21.91 65.13 47.91
#